data_AF-A0A9K3IZK7-F1
#
_entry.id   AF-A0A9K3IZK7-F1
#
_cell.length_a   1.000
_cell.length_b   1.000
_cell.length_c   1.000
_cell.angle_alpha   90.00
_cell.angle_beta   90.00
_cell.angle_gamma   90.00
#
_symmetry.space_group_name_H-M   'P 1'
#
loop_
_entity.id
_entity.type
_entity.pdbx_description
1 polymer ?
#
loop_
_entity_poly.entity_id
_entity_poly.type
_entity_poly.pdbx_seq_one_letter_code
_entity_poly.pdbx_strand_id
1 'polypeptide(L)'
;MEKKDLELQNRSYNTALNLAAMAGNEKAARIMVEKHPTLMDIPGKRGEMPLYMAALYGKPAMVRYLYGISNKMSGDFWSHESRGWVLQRCVEAGIFDVALKIVNDRPELILKRVLLNKVLLALAETREAFDLMDGSIVSKINSIFEVLHKKVWRVEDKHYALEFLRVIWGRIARMPRSVIDEILKGPHILKEDTLIKVYPYRVLFHAAKVGNTKFIVELIRLYPDLIWKTDDKRKTIFHLAVKRRHIEIYKLLYEIGAMKDLITPIKDIKDNNMLHMVAKSCKPNRLQDVPGPALQMQRELLWFKVFLPGHGLCIIFLSFMFIHKFNLNEPTNFILLKRIL
;
A
#
# COMPACT_ATOMS: atom_id res chain seq x y z
N MET A 1 -13.97 17.67 40.16
CA MET A 1 -13.23 17.91 38.91
C MET A 1 -13.85 19.11 38.23
N GLU A 2 -13.17 20.24 38.28
CA GLU A 2 -13.54 21.48 37.61
C GLU A 2 -13.10 21.45 36.14
N LYS A 3 -13.51 22.43 35.33
CA LYS A 3 -13.08 22.50 33.92
C LYS A 3 -11.56 22.66 33.79
N LYS A 4 -10.94 23.48 34.66
CA LYS A 4 -9.49 23.71 34.70
C LYS A 4 -8.69 22.44 35.01
N ASP A 5 -9.24 21.53 35.83
CA ASP A 5 -8.58 20.25 36.13
C ASP A 5 -8.42 19.38 34.87
N LEU A 6 -9.36 19.48 33.93
CA LEU A 6 -9.32 18.72 32.67
C LEU A 6 -8.30 19.27 31.67
N GLU A 7 -7.96 20.55 31.78
CA GLU A 7 -6.98 21.21 30.92
C GLU A 7 -5.54 20.89 31.32
N LEU A 8 -5.33 20.29 32.50
CA LEU A 8 -4.01 19.91 32.99
C LEU A 8 -3.31 18.96 32.00
N GLN A 9 -2.07 19.32 31.68
CA GLN A 9 -1.21 18.56 30.79
C GLN A 9 -0.15 17.80 31.60
N ASN A 10 0.15 16.58 31.18
CA ASN A 10 1.28 15.82 31.74
C ASN A 10 2.63 16.36 31.22
N ARG A 11 3.75 15.73 31.62
CA ARG A 11 5.11 16.11 31.16
C ARG A 11 5.32 16.03 29.65
N SER A 12 4.45 15.31 28.94
CA SER A 12 4.45 15.21 27.48
C SER A 12 3.46 16.18 26.82
N TYR A 13 2.92 17.13 27.57
CA TYR A 13 1.90 18.09 27.16
C TYR A 13 0.55 17.46 26.78
N ASN A 14 0.30 16.21 27.17
CA ASN A 14 -0.95 15.53 26.86
C ASN A 14 -1.98 15.78 27.96
N THR A 15 -3.17 16.24 27.57
CA THR A 15 -4.35 16.30 28.43
C THR A 15 -4.93 14.91 28.69
N ALA A 16 -5.82 14.80 29.68
CA ALA A 16 -6.56 13.56 29.94
C ALA A 16 -7.33 13.05 28.70
N LEU A 17 -7.87 13.97 27.88
CA LEU A 17 -8.54 13.62 26.63
C LEU A 17 -7.60 13.02 25.58
N ASN A 18 -6.37 13.53 25.46
CA ASN A 18 -5.35 12.93 24.58
C ASN A 18 -5.03 11.48 24.97
N LEU A 19 -4.93 11.21 26.27
CA LEU A 19 -4.68 9.86 26.78
C LEU A 19 -5.88 8.93 26.53
N ALA A 20 -7.10 9.40 26.75
CA ALA A 20 -8.31 8.64 26.45
C ALA A 20 -8.45 8.35 24.94
N ALA A 21 -8.09 9.32 24.09
CA ALA A 21 -8.10 9.18 22.64
C ALA A 21 -7.11 8.11 22.16
N MET A 22 -5.88 8.14 22.67
CA MET A 22 -4.86 7.11 22.43
C MET A 22 -5.32 5.73 22.90
N ALA A 23 -5.94 5.63 24.08
CA ALA A 23 -6.45 4.37 24.61
C ALA A 23 -7.69 3.86 23.82
N GLY A 24 -8.43 4.75 23.16
CA GLY A 24 -9.72 4.46 22.55
C GLY A 24 -10.86 4.35 23.59
N ASN A 25 -10.71 4.96 24.77
CA ASN A 25 -11.73 4.95 25.81
C ASN A 25 -12.83 5.99 25.51
N GLU A 26 -13.78 5.62 24.64
CA GLU A 26 -14.86 6.51 24.19
C GLU A 26 -15.72 7.02 25.34
N LYS A 27 -16.01 6.19 26.34
CA LYS A 27 -16.86 6.59 27.47
C LYS A 27 -16.22 7.72 28.26
N ALA A 28 -14.93 7.58 28.59
CA ALA A 28 -14.20 8.63 29.29
C ALA A 28 -14.09 9.91 28.44
N ALA A 29 -13.79 9.76 27.14
CA ALA A 29 -13.71 10.90 26.23
C ALA A 29 -15.04 11.67 26.12
N ARG A 30 -16.17 10.97 26.04
CA ARG A 30 -17.51 11.58 26.02
C ARG A 30 -17.78 12.40 27.27
N ILE A 31 -17.58 11.82 28.45
CA ILE A 31 -17.79 12.50 29.73
C ILE A 31 -16.91 13.76 29.83
N MET A 32 -15.65 13.69 29.41
CA MET A 32 -14.74 14.84 29.44
C MET A 32 -15.17 15.96 28.49
N VAL A 33 -15.57 15.62 27.26
CA VAL A 33 -15.96 16.61 26.26
C VAL A 33 -17.33 17.23 26.55
N GLU A 34 -18.30 16.45 27.06
CA GLU A 34 -19.60 16.97 27.51
C GLU A 34 -19.42 18.03 28.62
N LYS A 35 -18.47 17.78 29.52
CA LYS A 35 -18.17 18.71 30.61
C LYS A 35 -17.37 19.93 30.17
N HIS A 36 -16.44 19.75 29.24
CA HIS A 36 -15.54 20.81 28.76
C HIS A 36 -15.26 20.68 27.25
N PRO A 37 -16.14 21.23 26.37
CA PRO A 37 -16.02 21.02 24.94
C PRO A 37 -14.72 21.55 24.31
N THR A 38 -14.19 22.66 24.82
CA THR A 38 -12.94 23.26 24.32
C THR A 38 -11.70 22.44 24.66
N LEU A 39 -11.83 21.37 25.46
CA LEU A 39 -10.76 20.42 25.72
C LEU A 39 -10.27 19.72 24.44
N MET A 40 -11.15 19.62 23.43
CA MET A 40 -10.79 19.11 22.11
C MET A 40 -9.78 19.99 21.38
N ASP A 41 -9.69 21.24 21.77
CA ASP A 41 -8.91 22.27 21.09
C ASP A 41 -7.54 22.48 21.74
N ILE A 42 -7.26 21.77 22.84
CA ILE A 42 -5.98 21.83 23.57
C ILE A 42 -5.01 20.79 22.96
N PRO A 43 -3.97 21.24 22.23
CA PRO A 43 -3.04 20.34 21.58
C PRO A 43 -2.02 19.74 22.56
N GLY A 44 -1.46 18.60 22.18
CA GLY A 44 -0.22 18.06 22.75
C GLY A 44 1.04 18.85 22.34
N LYS A 45 2.22 18.35 22.74
CA LYS A 45 3.52 19.06 22.63
C LYS A 45 3.83 19.65 21.25
N ARG A 46 3.41 18.98 20.17
CA ARG A 46 3.70 19.36 18.78
C ARG A 46 2.48 19.84 18.01
N GLY A 47 1.42 20.29 18.67
CA GLY A 47 0.14 20.58 17.98
C GLY A 47 -0.70 19.31 17.75
N GLU A 48 -0.43 18.25 18.51
CA GLU A 48 -1.08 16.94 18.36
C GLU A 48 -2.46 16.98 19.01
N MET A 49 -3.50 17.17 18.20
CA MET A 49 -4.88 17.23 18.68
C MET A 49 -5.37 15.86 19.18
N PRO A 50 -6.35 15.79 20.09
CA PRO A 50 -6.92 14.51 20.54
C PRO A 50 -7.40 13.61 19.39
N LEU A 51 -7.99 14.20 18.35
CA LEU A 51 -8.40 13.47 17.14
C LEU A 51 -7.19 12.85 16.40
N TYR A 52 -6.06 13.57 16.34
CA TYR A 52 -4.81 13.03 15.79
C TYR A 52 -4.32 11.83 16.61
N MET A 53 -4.37 11.89 17.94
CA MET A 53 -3.97 10.76 18.80
C MET A 53 -4.83 9.53 18.52
N ALA A 54 -6.15 9.68 18.46
CA ALA A 54 -7.04 8.57 18.13
C ALA A 54 -6.69 7.94 16.76
N ALA A 55 -6.37 8.75 15.75
CA ALA A 55 -6.00 8.27 14.42
C ALA A 55 -4.61 7.59 14.42
N LEU A 56 -3.62 8.18 15.09
CA LEU A 56 -2.26 7.66 15.21
C LEU A 56 -2.25 6.26 15.85
N TYR A 57 -3.07 6.05 16.88
CA TYR A 57 -3.19 4.76 17.58
C TYR A 57 -4.26 3.84 16.97
N GLY A 58 -4.78 4.20 15.79
CA GLY A 58 -5.72 3.38 15.02
C GLY A 58 -6.96 3.00 15.81
N LYS A 59 -7.63 3.99 16.43
CA LYS A 59 -8.86 3.82 17.23
C LYS A 59 -10.09 4.30 16.43
N PRO A 60 -10.71 3.48 15.56
CA PRO A 60 -11.66 3.98 14.55
C PRO A 60 -12.93 4.58 15.17
N ALA A 61 -13.46 3.96 16.21
CA ALA A 61 -14.67 4.43 16.87
C ALA A 61 -14.44 5.77 17.60
N MET A 62 -13.30 5.91 18.27
CA MET A 62 -12.86 7.19 18.84
C MET A 62 -12.63 8.27 17.76
N VAL A 63 -12.01 7.92 16.64
CA VAL A 63 -11.82 8.86 15.51
C VAL A 63 -13.16 9.34 14.95
N ARG A 64 -14.12 8.43 14.73
CA ARG A 64 -15.47 8.78 14.27
C ARG A 64 -16.19 9.71 15.25
N TYR A 65 -16.09 9.41 16.55
CA TYR A 65 -16.65 10.26 17.61
C TYR A 65 -16.02 11.65 17.60
N LEU A 66 -14.70 11.76 17.77
CA LEU A 66 -13.99 13.03 17.87
C LEU A 66 -14.13 13.86 16.59
N TYR A 67 -14.10 13.23 15.41
CA TYR A 67 -14.31 13.94 14.16
C TYR A 67 -15.73 14.49 14.05
N GLY A 68 -16.74 13.71 14.44
CA GLY A 68 -18.15 14.11 14.38
C GLY A 68 -18.47 15.37 15.19
N ILE A 69 -17.74 15.60 16.28
CA ILE A 69 -17.92 16.77 17.15
C ILE A 69 -16.88 17.89 16.92
N SER A 70 -15.88 17.66 16.06
CA SER A 70 -14.82 18.64 15.76
C SER A 70 -15.24 19.80 14.86
N ASN A 71 -16.52 19.85 14.45
CA ASN A 71 -17.04 20.75 13.43
C ASN A 71 -16.16 20.79 12.17
N LYS A 72 -15.89 19.60 11.59
CA LYS A 72 -15.03 19.46 10.40
C LYS A 72 -13.61 20.00 10.60
N MET A 73 -13.08 19.92 11.82
CA MET A 73 -11.77 20.50 12.19
C MET A 73 -11.69 22.01 11.88
N SER A 74 -12.77 22.75 12.18
CA SER A 74 -12.83 24.22 12.06
C SER A 74 -12.25 24.90 13.31
N GLY A 75 -11.85 26.17 13.17
CA GLY A 75 -11.32 26.98 14.27
C GLY A 75 -9.84 27.29 14.13
N ASP A 76 -9.39 28.31 14.87
CA ASP A 76 -8.06 28.92 14.74
C ASP A 76 -6.93 28.02 15.27
N PHE A 77 -7.25 27.09 16.15
CA PHE A 77 -6.34 26.08 16.69
C PHE A 77 -5.99 24.98 15.68
N TRP A 78 -6.78 24.82 14.61
CA TRP A 78 -6.47 23.88 13.54
C TRP A 78 -5.63 24.55 12.45
N SER A 79 -4.38 24.13 12.33
CA SER A 79 -3.52 24.48 11.21
C SER A 79 -3.76 23.54 10.02
N HIS A 80 -3.34 23.95 8.81
CA HIS A 80 -3.32 23.03 7.66
C HIS A 80 -2.46 21.80 7.90
N GLU A 81 -1.41 21.94 8.71
CA GLU A 81 -0.50 20.83 9.03
C GLU A 81 -1.15 19.82 9.97
N SER A 82 -1.79 20.26 11.05
CA SER A 82 -2.46 19.35 11.99
C SER A 82 -3.63 18.61 11.33
N ARG A 83 -4.41 19.28 10.47
CA ARG A 83 -5.43 18.63 9.63
C ARG A 83 -4.82 17.58 8.69
N GLY A 84 -3.71 17.92 8.05
CA GLY A 84 -2.97 17.01 7.17
C GLY A 84 -2.46 15.76 7.91
N TRP A 85 -1.98 15.92 9.14
CA TRP A 85 -1.55 14.79 9.97
C TRP A 85 -2.71 13.88 10.34
N VAL A 86 -3.88 14.40 10.71
CA VAL A 86 -5.07 13.59 10.98
C VAL A 86 -5.44 12.77 9.74
N LEU A 87 -5.50 13.41 8.56
CA LEU A 87 -5.79 12.72 7.30
C LEU A 87 -4.78 11.60 7.03
N GLN A 88 -3.49 11.92 7.12
CA GLN A 88 -2.42 10.94 6.91
C GLN A 88 -2.56 9.74 7.86
N ARG A 89 -2.75 9.99 9.16
CA ARG A 89 -2.91 8.94 10.17
C ARG A 89 -4.17 8.11 9.94
N CYS A 90 -5.29 8.72 9.53
CA CYS A 90 -6.50 7.98 9.19
C CYS A 90 -6.25 7.00 8.05
N VAL A 91 -5.53 7.40 7.00
CA VAL A 91 -5.20 6.54 5.86
C VAL A 91 -4.26 5.40 6.27
N GLU A 92 -3.19 5.69 7.01
CA GLU A 92 -2.27 4.67 7.53
C GLU A 92 -2.97 3.69 8.48
N ALA A 93 -3.88 4.20 9.31
CA ALA A 93 -4.73 3.40 10.18
C ALA A 93 -5.97 2.85 9.45
N GLY A 94 -6.12 3.03 8.14
CA GLY A 94 -7.22 2.55 7.31
C GLY A 94 -8.64 2.94 7.72
N ILE A 95 -8.79 4.09 8.35
CA ILE A 95 -10.08 4.68 8.73
C ILE A 95 -10.56 5.51 7.53
N PHE A 96 -10.85 4.82 6.42
CA PHE A 96 -11.08 5.46 5.12
C PHE A 96 -12.39 6.24 5.04
N ASP A 97 -13.40 5.84 5.82
CA ASP A 97 -14.68 6.55 5.90
C ASP A 97 -14.49 7.98 6.43
N VAL A 98 -13.71 8.14 7.51
CA VAL A 98 -13.38 9.46 8.07
C VAL A 98 -12.39 10.18 7.16
N ALA A 99 -11.40 9.49 6.58
CA ALA A 99 -10.47 10.11 5.62
C ALA A 99 -11.21 10.71 4.41
N LEU A 100 -12.22 10.00 3.88
CA LEU A 100 -13.07 10.48 2.79
C LEU A 100 -13.88 11.71 3.20
N LYS A 101 -14.49 11.69 4.39
CA LYS A 101 -15.18 12.88 4.93
C LYS A 101 -14.23 14.07 5.05
N ILE A 102 -13.00 13.86 5.56
CA ILE A 102 -11.99 14.92 5.68
C ILE A 102 -11.67 15.55 4.32
N VAL A 103 -11.44 14.77 3.26
CA VAL A 103 -11.08 15.32 1.93
C VAL A 103 -12.26 16.01 1.23
N ASN A 104 -13.49 15.63 1.58
CA ASN A 104 -14.70 16.28 1.11
C ASN A 104 -14.98 17.59 1.85
N ASP A 105 -14.83 17.60 3.18
CA ASP A 105 -15.04 18.78 4.01
C ASP A 105 -13.89 19.79 3.92
N ARG A 106 -12.67 19.33 3.61
CA ARG A 106 -11.44 20.13 3.53
C ARG A 106 -10.67 19.88 2.23
N PRO A 107 -11.25 20.25 1.06
CA PRO A 107 -10.63 20.01 -0.23
C PRO A 107 -9.32 20.78 -0.45
N GLU A 108 -8.96 21.73 0.40
CA GLU A 108 -7.69 22.43 0.35
C GLU A 108 -6.49 21.57 0.80
N LEU A 109 -6.71 20.49 1.57
CA LEU A 109 -5.64 19.62 2.06
C LEU A 109 -4.90 18.90 0.93
N ILE A 110 -5.61 18.57 -0.14
CA ILE A 110 -5.06 17.91 -1.33
C ILE A 110 -4.28 18.86 -2.25
N LEU A 111 -4.12 20.14 -1.91
CA LEU A 111 -3.22 21.04 -2.64
C LEU A 111 -1.75 20.82 -2.26
N LYS A 112 -1.49 20.19 -1.11
CA LYS A 112 -0.12 19.97 -0.62
C LYS A 112 0.49 18.69 -1.18
N ARG A 113 1.44 18.84 -2.11
CA ARG A 113 2.15 17.74 -2.80
C ARG A 113 2.78 16.71 -1.84
N VAL A 114 3.45 17.18 -0.79
CA VAL A 114 4.11 16.31 0.21
C VAL A 114 3.09 15.44 0.95
N LEU A 115 1.93 16.02 1.31
CA LEU A 115 0.86 15.27 1.97
C LEU A 115 0.25 14.24 1.02
N LEU A 116 -0.04 14.63 -0.23
CA LEU A 116 -0.55 13.71 -1.24
C LEU A 116 0.38 12.53 -1.49
N ASN A 117 1.69 12.77 -1.59
CA ASN A 117 2.67 11.70 -1.73
C ASN A 117 2.61 10.71 -0.56
N LYS A 118 2.58 11.20 0.68
CA LYS A 118 2.49 10.35 1.88
C LYS A 118 1.19 9.54 1.91
N VAL A 119 0.06 10.17 1.58
CA VAL A 119 -1.26 9.51 1.50
C VAL A 119 -1.26 8.43 0.42
N LEU A 120 -0.78 8.73 -0.79
CA LEU A 120 -0.70 7.75 -1.87
C LEU A 120 0.26 6.60 -1.53
N LEU A 121 1.35 6.86 -0.82
CA LEU A 121 2.27 5.82 -0.37
C LEU A 121 1.61 4.89 0.66
N ALA A 122 0.85 5.43 1.61
CA ALA A 122 0.09 4.64 2.57
C ALA A 122 -1.01 3.79 1.87
N LEU A 123 -1.67 4.32 0.84
CA LEU A 123 -2.60 3.55 0.01
C LEU A 123 -1.89 2.46 -0.80
N ALA A 124 -0.70 2.74 -1.34
CA ALA A 124 0.11 1.75 -2.04
C ALA A 124 0.51 0.57 -1.15
N GLU A 125 0.76 0.81 0.14
CA GLU A 125 1.12 -0.19 1.13
C GLU A 125 -0.06 -1.06 1.59
N THR A 126 -1.29 -0.52 1.58
CA THR A 126 -2.50 -1.17 2.11
C THR A 126 -3.19 -2.07 1.07
N ARG A 127 -2.50 -3.10 0.57
CA ARG A 127 -3.04 -4.04 -0.43
C ARG A 127 -4.39 -4.66 -0.01
N GLU A 128 -4.51 -5.12 1.22
CA GLU A 128 -5.69 -5.84 1.71
C GLU A 128 -6.97 -4.98 1.70
N ALA A 129 -6.83 -3.65 1.72
CA ALA A 129 -7.93 -2.72 1.59
C ALA A 129 -8.55 -2.70 0.18
N PHE A 130 -7.79 -3.14 -0.84
CA PHE A 130 -8.22 -3.13 -2.24
C PHE A 130 -8.53 -4.54 -2.79
N ASP A 131 -8.18 -5.59 -2.07
CA ASP A 131 -8.54 -6.97 -2.38
C ASP A 131 -10.06 -7.16 -2.18
N LEU A 132 -10.88 -6.83 -3.18
CA LEU A 132 -12.27 -7.29 -3.19
C LEU A 132 -12.25 -8.80 -3.42
N MET A 133 -12.92 -9.54 -2.53
CA MET A 133 -13.00 -10.99 -2.60
C MET A 133 -13.69 -11.42 -3.89
N ASP A 134 -13.04 -12.30 -4.66
CA ASP A 134 -13.78 -13.34 -5.36
C ASP A 134 -14.30 -14.30 -4.28
N GLY A 135 -15.61 -14.26 -4.05
CA GLY A 135 -16.28 -14.92 -2.94
C GLY A 135 -16.29 -16.44 -3.06
N SER A 136 -16.00 -17.14 -1.95
CA SER A 136 -16.58 -18.43 -1.54
C SER A 136 -15.70 -19.13 -0.49
N ILE A 137 -14.37 -19.04 -0.60
CA ILE A 137 -13.45 -19.90 0.16
C ILE A 137 -12.82 -19.19 1.36
N VAL A 138 -12.55 -17.88 1.27
CA VAL A 138 -11.79 -17.15 2.31
C VAL A 138 -12.63 -16.80 3.55
N SER A 139 -13.95 -16.61 3.42
CA SER A 139 -14.82 -16.31 4.57
C SER A 139 -14.85 -17.43 5.61
N LYS A 140 -14.68 -18.69 5.18
CA LYS A 140 -14.56 -19.87 6.07
C LYS A 140 -13.18 -20.01 6.71
N ILE A 141 -12.15 -19.41 6.12
CA ILE A 141 -10.77 -19.47 6.62
C ILE A 141 -10.51 -18.32 7.60
N ASN A 142 -11.12 -17.15 7.39
CA ASN A 142 -10.94 -15.99 8.27
C ASN A 142 -11.43 -16.23 9.70
N SER A 143 -12.43 -17.10 9.92
CA SER A 143 -12.87 -17.52 11.26
C SER A 143 -11.82 -18.31 12.05
N ILE A 144 -10.80 -18.86 11.37
CA ILE A 144 -9.72 -19.65 12.00
C ILE A 144 -8.48 -18.78 12.27
N PHE A 145 -8.33 -17.66 11.55
CA PHE A 145 -7.13 -16.81 11.58
C PHE A 145 -7.24 -15.54 12.44
N GLU A 146 -8.32 -15.36 13.21
CA GLU A 146 -8.53 -14.24 14.14
C GLU A 146 -7.40 -14.05 15.19
N VAL A 147 -6.50 -15.02 15.32
CA VAL A 147 -5.46 -15.08 16.37
C VAL A 147 -4.12 -14.42 15.96
N LEU A 148 -3.88 -14.09 14.68
CA LEU A 148 -2.65 -13.44 14.24
C LEU A 148 -2.92 -11.99 13.81
N HIS A 149 -2.11 -11.04 14.31
CA HIS A 149 -2.18 -9.57 14.19
C HIS A 149 -2.33 -8.91 12.79
N LYS A 150 -2.88 -9.58 11.77
CA LYS A 150 -3.28 -8.96 10.51
C LYS A 150 -4.60 -8.21 10.67
N LYS A 151 -4.61 -6.96 10.25
CA LYS A 151 -5.79 -6.10 10.26
C LYS A 151 -6.88 -6.69 9.35
N VAL A 152 -7.99 -7.13 9.94
CA VAL A 152 -9.15 -7.64 9.22
C VAL A 152 -9.99 -6.46 8.73
N TRP A 153 -10.23 -6.39 7.42
CA TRP A 153 -10.97 -5.29 6.78
C TRP A 153 -12.41 -5.69 6.52
N ARG A 154 -13.36 -4.83 6.90
CA ARG A 154 -14.78 -5.02 6.56
C ARG A 154 -15.03 -4.67 5.10
N VAL A 155 -16.12 -5.18 4.53
CA VAL A 155 -16.52 -4.88 3.13
C VAL A 155 -16.69 -3.37 2.93
N GLU A 156 -17.34 -2.70 3.89
CA GLU A 156 -17.50 -1.25 3.91
C GLU A 156 -16.16 -0.52 3.86
N ASP A 157 -15.17 -0.94 4.67
CA ASP A 157 -13.85 -0.30 4.70
C ASP A 157 -13.15 -0.39 3.34
N LYS A 158 -13.32 -1.50 2.61
CA LYS A 158 -12.78 -1.68 1.26
C LYS A 158 -13.46 -0.77 0.24
N HIS A 159 -14.78 -0.59 0.36
CA HIS A 159 -15.52 0.35 -0.48
C HIS A 159 -15.00 1.78 -0.28
N TYR A 160 -14.89 2.22 0.99
CA TYR A 160 -14.35 3.53 1.33
C TYR A 160 -12.91 3.71 0.86
N ALA A 161 -12.05 2.69 0.95
CA ALA A 161 -10.67 2.76 0.46
C ALA A 161 -10.59 3.08 -1.05
N LEU A 162 -11.40 2.38 -1.85
CA LEU A 162 -11.44 2.56 -3.30
C LEU A 162 -12.05 3.91 -3.69
N GLU A 163 -13.15 4.29 -3.03
CA GLU A 163 -13.79 5.59 -3.25
C GLU A 163 -12.83 6.73 -2.90
N PHE A 164 -12.18 6.65 -1.74
CA PHE A 164 -11.17 7.61 -1.31
C PHE A 164 -10.02 7.74 -2.31
N LEU A 165 -9.48 6.60 -2.79
CA LEU A 165 -8.45 6.60 -3.83
C LEU A 165 -8.95 7.32 -5.09
N ARG A 166 -10.16 7.04 -5.55
CA ARG A 166 -10.73 7.65 -6.77
C ARG A 166 -10.93 9.15 -6.62
N VAL A 167 -11.40 9.62 -5.46
CA VAL A 167 -11.55 11.05 -5.18
C VAL A 167 -10.20 11.75 -5.21
N ILE A 168 -9.19 11.23 -4.49
CA ILE A 168 -7.85 11.84 -4.48
C ILE A 168 -7.22 11.78 -5.86
N TRP A 169 -7.20 10.60 -6.47
CA TRP A 169 -6.54 10.38 -7.75
C TRP A 169 -7.20 11.16 -8.87
N GLY A 170 -8.53 11.23 -8.90
CA GLY A 170 -9.26 12.04 -9.86
C GLY A 170 -8.95 13.53 -9.74
N ARG A 171 -8.63 14.04 -8.55
CA ARG A 171 -8.18 15.42 -8.37
C ARG A 171 -6.71 15.61 -8.78
N ILE A 172 -5.83 14.65 -8.49
CA ILE A 172 -4.42 14.67 -8.93
C ILE A 172 -4.30 14.59 -10.46
N ALA A 173 -5.10 13.75 -11.11
CA ALA A 173 -5.08 13.56 -12.56
C ALA A 173 -5.45 14.82 -13.36
N ARG A 174 -6.08 15.81 -12.73
CA ARG A 174 -6.38 17.12 -13.32
C ARG A 174 -5.21 18.12 -13.22
N MET A 175 -4.15 17.79 -12.49
CA MET A 175 -2.97 18.65 -12.35
C MET A 175 -2.05 18.54 -13.58
N PRO A 176 -1.14 19.51 -13.80
CA PRO A 176 -0.14 19.40 -14.86
C PRO A 176 0.74 18.16 -14.69
N ARG A 177 1.17 17.55 -15.81
CA ARG A 177 1.97 16.31 -15.81
C ARG A 177 3.24 16.40 -14.95
N SER A 178 3.92 17.55 -14.96
CA SER A 178 5.11 17.80 -14.13
C SER A 178 4.81 17.69 -12.63
N VAL A 179 3.65 18.20 -12.21
CA VAL A 179 3.19 18.15 -10.81
C VAL A 179 2.81 16.73 -10.42
N ILE A 180 2.11 15.99 -11.29
CA ILE A 180 1.78 14.58 -11.05
C ILE A 180 3.06 13.76 -10.87
N ASP A 181 4.03 13.93 -11.78
CA ASP A 181 5.31 13.24 -11.72
C ASP A 181 6.08 13.57 -10.43
N GLU A 182 6.05 14.82 -9.97
CA GLU A 182 6.66 15.23 -8.70
C GLU A 182 5.98 14.57 -7.50
N ILE A 183 4.65 14.56 -7.45
CA ILE A 183 3.87 13.91 -6.38
C ILE A 183 4.18 12.41 -6.34
N LEU A 184 4.25 11.73 -7.48
CA LEU A 184 4.52 10.29 -7.53
C LEU A 184 5.97 9.94 -7.20
N LYS A 185 6.93 10.81 -7.53
CA LYS A 185 8.34 10.67 -7.13
C LYS A 185 8.51 10.88 -5.62
N GLY A 186 7.80 11.83 -5.04
CA GLY A 186 7.89 12.18 -3.62
C GLY A 186 9.09 13.09 -3.29
N PRO A 187 9.26 13.45 -2.00
CA PRO A 187 10.30 14.36 -1.58
C PRO A 187 11.70 13.81 -1.84
N HIS A 188 12.65 14.72 -2.03
CA HIS A 188 14.03 14.34 -2.23
C HIS A 188 14.65 13.77 -0.94
N ILE A 189 15.08 12.50 -0.96
CA ILE A 189 15.90 11.87 0.08
C ILE A 189 17.34 11.79 -0.45
N LEU A 190 18.26 12.45 0.24
CA LEU A 190 19.70 12.27 0.01
C LEU A 190 20.10 10.92 0.60
N LYS A 191 20.82 10.07 -0.16
CA LYS A 191 21.54 8.96 0.46
C LYS A 191 22.79 9.55 1.11
N GLU A 192 22.96 9.31 2.41
CA GLU A 192 24.04 9.89 3.22
C GLU A 192 25.45 9.63 2.65
N ASP A 193 25.65 8.55 1.88
CA ASP A 193 26.98 8.17 1.36
C ASP A 193 27.22 8.47 -0.13
N THR A 194 26.23 8.94 -0.89
CA THR A 194 26.41 9.24 -2.32
C THR A 194 25.48 10.37 -2.76
N LEU A 195 26.03 11.41 -3.43
CA LEU A 195 25.31 12.53 -4.05
C LEU A 195 24.33 12.09 -5.19
N ILE A 196 24.00 10.80 -5.29
CA ILE A 196 23.11 10.24 -6.29
C ILE A 196 21.67 10.45 -5.82
N LYS A 197 20.95 11.28 -6.57
CA LYS A 197 19.50 11.42 -6.50
C LYS A 197 18.83 10.11 -6.97
N VAL A 198 18.37 9.28 -6.03
CA VAL A 198 17.67 8.01 -6.30
C VAL A 198 16.16 8.29 -6.43
N TYR A 199 15.60 8.33 -7.66
CA TYR A 199 14.17 8.61 -7.85
C TYR A 199 13.53 7.95 -9.07
N PRO A 200 12.62 7.04 -8.78
CA PRO A 200 11.58 6.71 -9.74
C PRO A 200 10.27 6.35 -9.05
N TYR A 201 9.25 7.19 -9.30
CA TYR A 201 7.83 6.91 -9.05
C TYR A 201 7.58 6.04 -7.82
N ARG A 202 8.05 6.53 -6.65
CA ARG A 202 8.10 5.76 -5.39
C ARG A 202 6.77 5.12 -5.06
N VAL A 203 5.67 5.84 -5.27
CA VAL A 203 4.29 5.35 -5.06
C VAL A 203 4.01 4.13 -5.93
N LEU A 204 4.24 4.24 -7.24
CA LEU A 204 3.97 3.18 -8.22
C LEU A 204 4.82 1.93 -7.97
N PHE A 205 6.13 2.10 -7.77
CA PHE A 205 7.04 0.98 -7.57
C PHE A 205 6.90 0.34 -6.19
N HIS A 206 6.51 1.11 -5.17
CA HIS A 206 6.17 0.55 -3.88
C HIS A 206 4.90 -0.32 -3.98
N ALA A 207 3.84 0.16 -4.63
CA ALA A 207 2.64 -0.63 -4.89
C ALA A 207 2.97 -1.93 -5.65
N ALA A 208 3.83 -1.85 -6.67
CA ALA A 208 4.24 -3.01 -7.45
C ALA A 208 5.08 -4.01 -6.63
N LYS A 209 5.90 -3.53 -5.68
CA LYS A 209 6.66 -4.39 -4.76
C LYS A 209 5.73 -5.14 -3.79
N VAL A 210 4.72 -4.46 -3.26
CA VAL A 210 3.70 -5.03 -2.35
C VAL A 210 2.74 -5.96 -3.09
N GLY A 211 2.48 -5.68 -4.37
CA GLY A 211 1.52 -6.44 -5.17
C GLY A 211 0.11 -5.86 -5.14
N ASN A 212 -0.04 -4.55 -4.88
CA ASN A 212 -1.32 -3.87 -4.84
C ASN A 212 -1.81 -3.56 -6.26
N THR A 213 -2.28 -4.60 -6.97
CA THR A 213 -2.66 -4.51 -8.40
C THR A 213 -3.78 -3.52 -8.63
N LYS A 214 -4.81 -3.52 -7.80
CA LYS A 214 -6.00 -2.67 -8.02
C LYS A 214 -5.67 -1.19 -7.87
N PHE A 215 -4.85 -0.82 -6.89
CA PHE A 215 -4.32 0.53 -6.78
C PHE A 215 -3.58 0.93 -8.06
N ILE A 216 -2.69 0.07 -8.58
CA ILE A 216 -1.93 0.33 -9.82
C ILE A 216 -2.87 0.51 -11.02
N VAL A 217 -3.89 -0.33 -11.16
CA VAL A 217 -4.89 -0.23 -12.24
C VAL A 217 -5.64 1.10 -12.17
N GLU A 218 -6.10 1.51 -10.99
CA GLU A 218 -6.78 2.80 -10.84
C GLU A 218 -5.84 3.97 -11.16
N LEU A 219 -4.55 3.88 -10.84
CA LEU A 219 -3.56 4.88 -11.24
C LEU A 219 -3.40 4.97 -12.76
N ILE A 220 -3.16 3.82 -13.40
CA ILE A 220 -2.91 3.71 -14.86
C ILE A 220 -4.14 4.17 -15.66
N ARG A 221 -5.36 3.90 -15.18
CA ARG A 221 -6.60 4.30 -15.86
C ARG A 221 -6.69 5.79 -16.15
N LEU A 222 -6.27 6.65 -15.23
CA LEU A 222 -6.28 8.11 -15.43
C LEU A 222 -4.94 8.67 -15.91
N TYR A 223 -3.84 7.91 -15.75
CA TYR A 223 -2.51 8.33 -16.20
C TYR A 223 -1.73 7.15 -16.82
N PRO A 224 -2.05 6.78 -18.09
CA PRO A 224 -1.48 5.59 -18.74
C PRO A 224 0.04 5.60 -18.90
N ASP A 225 0.66 6.80 -18.93
CA ASP A 225 2.10 6.98 -19.06
C ASP A 225 2.93 6.30 -17.94
N LEU A 226 2.28 5.92 -16.83
CA LEU A 226 2.89 5.17 -15.74
C LEU A 226 3.42 3.80 -16.15
N ILE A 227 2.82 3.17 -17.15
CA ILE A 227 3.20 1.86 -17.67
C ILE A 227 4.69 1.83 -18.10
N TRP A 228 5.17 2.95 -18.63
CA TRP A 228 6.52 3.09 -19.21
C TRP A 228 7.58 3.51 -18.20
N LYS A 229 7.19 3.88 -16.98
CA LYS A 229 8.15 4.39 -16.00
C LYS A 229 9.05 3.26 -15.51
N THR A 230 10.30 3.61 -15.25
CA THR A 230 11.34 2.68 -14.80
C THR A 230 11.89 3.09 -13.45
N ASP A 231 12.34 2.12 -12.66
CA ASP A 231 13.03 2.36 -11.41
C ASP A 231 14.49 2.84 -11.62
N ASP A 232 15.26 3.04 -10.54
CA ASP A 232 16.65 3.51 -10.63
C ASP A 232 17.56 2.47 -11.28
N LYS A 233 17.08 1.24 -11.37
CA LYS A 233 17.74 0.09 -12.00
C LYS A 233 17.19 -0.15 -13.40
N ARG A 234 16.47 0.82 -13.98
CA ARG A 234 15.79 0.73 -15.29
C ARG A 234 14.72 -0.37 -15.35
N LYS A 235 14.12 -0.76 -14.22
CA LYS A 235 13.10 -1.82 -14.15
C LYS A 235 11.72 -1.21 -14.22
N THR A 236 10.87 -1.73 -15.10
CA THR A 236 9.44 -1.40 -15.09
C THR A 236 8.71 -2.10 -13.94
N ILE A 237 7.44 -1.73 -13.70
CA ILE A 237 6.59 -2.43 -12.72
C ILE A 237 6.45 -3.93 -13.03
N PHE A 238 6.52 -4.32 -14.31
CA PHE A 238 6.43 -5.72 -14.75
C PHE A 238 7.67 -6.53 -14.40
N HIS A 239 8.86 -5.92 -14.47
CA HIS A 239 10.10 -6.53 -13.96
C HIS A 239 9.98 -6.84 -12.47
N LEU A 240 9.40 -5.92 -11.68
CA LEU A 240 9.14 -6.16 -10.26
C LEU A 240 8.07 -7.21 -10.03
N ALA A 241 6.98 -7.18 -10.79
CA ALA A 241 5.90 -8.17 -10.71
C ALA A 241 6.43 -9.58 -10.95
N VAL A 242 7.26 -9.75 -11.99
CA VAL A 242 7.98 -11.00 -12.28
C VAL A 242 8.88 -11.37 -11.10
N LYS A 243 9.75 -10.47 -10.66
CA LYS A 243 10.68 -10.75 -9.56
C LYS A 243 9.97 -11.17 -8.26
N ARG A 244 8.78 -10.64 -7.99
CA ARG A 244 8.01 -10.85 -6.76
C ARG A 244 6.86 -11.85 -6.87
N ARG A 245 6.66 -12.46 -8.04
CA ARG A 245 5.56 -13.41 -8.31
C ARG A 245 4.15 -12.79 -8.22
N HIS A 246 4.01 -11.49 -8.53
CA HIS A 246 2.70 -10.81 -8.54
C HIS A 246 1.99 -11.01 -9.88
N ILE A 247 1.25 -12.11 -10.00
CA ILE A 247 0.59 -12.57 -11.24
C ILE A 247 -0.36 -11.52 -11.80
N GLU A 248 -1.22 -10.94 -10.96
CA GLU A 248 -2.25 -9.99 -11.44
C GLU A 248 -1.63 -8.71 -12.03
N ILE A 249 -0.51 -8.22 -11.49
CA ILE A 249 0.22 -7.09 -12.09
C ILE A 249 0.83 -7.51 -13.43
N TYR A 250 1.35 -8.73 -13.54
CA TYR A 250 1.90 -9.24 -14.78
C TYR A 250 0.82 -9.42 -15.86
N LYS A 251 -0.38 -9.87 -15.50
CA LYS A 251 -1.52 -10.00 -16.44
C LYS A 251 -1.88 -8.67 -17.10
N LEU A 252 -1.69 -7.53 -16.41
CA LEU A 252 -1.89 -6.20 -17.01
C LEU A 252 -1.06 -6.00 -18.30
N LEU A 253 0.07 -6.69 -18.44
CA LEU A 253 0.89 -6.64 -19.64
C LEU A 253 0.15 -7.17 -20.87
N TYR A 254 -0.75 -8.14 -20.70
CA TYR A 254 -1.56 -8.69 -21.79
C TYR A 254 -2.84 -7.88 -22.01
N GLU A 255 -3.35 -7.21 -20.97
CA GLU A 255 -4.52 -6.34 -21.08
C GLU A 255 -4.25 -5.04 -21.87
N ILE A 256 -3.01 -4.53 -21.83
CA ILE A 256 -2.61 -3.32 -22.58
C ILE A 256 -2.35 -3.58 -24.08
N GLY A 257 -2.52 -4.82 -24.56
CA GLY A 257 -2.42 -5.18 -25.97
C GLY A 257 -1.02 -4.99 -26.57
N ALA A 258 -0.94 -4.31 -27.72
CA ALA A 258 0.28 -4.16 -28.52
C ALA A 258 1.45 -3.46 -27.78
N MET A 259 1.17 -2.71 -26.71
CA MET A 259 2.21 -2.07 -25.89
C MET A 259 3.14 -3.09 -25.21
N LYS A 260 2.66 -4.32 -25.01
CA LYS A 260 3.47 -5.43 -24.46
C LYS A 260 4.78 -5.65 -25.22
N ASP A 261 4.73 -5.58 -26.55
CA ASP A 261 5.88 -5.89 -27.41
C ASP A 261 6.97 -4.82 -27.30
N LEU A 262 6.62 -3.63 -26.83
CA LEU A 262 7.55 -2.55 -26.51
C LEU A 262 8.13 -2.66 -25.09
N ILE A 263 7.40 -3.28 -24.16
CA ILE A 263 7.79 -3.40 -22.75
C ILE A 263 8.64 -4.64 -22.49
N THR A 264 8.30 -5.75 -23.13
CA THR A 264 9.02 -7.03 -22.98
C THR A 264 10.52 -6.99 -23.30
N PRO A 265 11.00 -6.19 -24.28
CA PRO A 265 12.42 -6.10 -24.59
C PRO A 265 13.18 -5.14 -23.66
N ILE A 266 12.49 -4.35 -22.82
CA ILE A 266 13.14 -3.41 -21.90
C ILE A 266 14.08 -4.17 -20.98
N LYS A 267 15.29 -3.65 -20.80
CA LYS A 267 16.34 -4.26 -19.98
C LYS A 267 16.70 -3.40 -18.79
N ASP A 268 17.02 -4.07 -17.67
CA ASP A 268 17.57 -3.42 -16.48
C ASP A 268 19.02 -2.97 -16.70
N ILE A 269 19.60 -2.26 -15.73
CA ILE A 269 21.01 -1.81 -15.77
C ILE A 269 22.04 -2.95 -15.92
N LYS A 270 21.62 -4.21 -15.71
CA LYS A 270 22.45 -5.41 -15.86
C LYS A 270 22.09 -6.19 -17.13
N ASP A 271 21.49 -5.52 -18.11
CA ASP A 271 21.03 -6.06 -19.39
C ASP A 271 20.00 -7.21 -19.26
N ASN A 272 19.28 -7.30 -18.14
CA ASN A 272 18.27 -8.33 -17.94
C ASN A 272 16.89 -7.82 -18.33
N ASN A 273 16.28 -8.45 -19.32
CA ASN A 273 14.84 -8.32 -19.55
C ASN A 273 14.04 -9.18 -18.55
N MET A 274 12.70 -9.10 -18.62
CA MET A 274 11.81 -9.88 -17.75
C MET A 274 12.06 -11.39 -17.81
N LEU A 275 12.38 -11.94 -18.98
CA LEU A 275 12.67 -13.37 -19.16
C LEU A 275 13.91 -13.80 -18.35
N HIS A 276 14.97 -13.01 -18.42
CA HIS A 276 16.15 -13.21 -17.57
C HIS A 276 15.81 -13.10 -16.08
N MET A 277 14.88 -12.21 -15.69
CA MET A 277 14.45 -12.09 -14.30
C MET A 277 13.67 -13.30 -13.80
N VAL A 278 12.83 -13.93 -14.64
CA VAL A 278 12.14 -15.18 -14.30
C VAL A 278 13.17 -16.24 -13.93
N ALA A 279 14.19 -16.41 -14.77
CA ALA A 279 15.28 -17.37 -14.56
C ALA A 279 16.13 -17.04 -13.32
N LYS A 280 16.47 -15.76 -13.10
CA LYS A 280 17.34 -15.30 -12.00
C LYS A 280 16.66 -15.22 -10.63
N SER A 281 15.34 -15.02 -10.59
CA SER A 281 14.58 -14.92 -9.32
C SER A 281 14.48 -16.25 -8.58
N CYS A 282 15.13 -17.30 -9.10
CA CYS A 282 15.29 -18.62 -8.50
C CYS A 282 16.28 -18.68 -7.31
N LYS A 283 16.85 -17.57 -6.83
CA LYS A 283 17.59 -17.60 -5.56
C LYS A 283 16.60 -17.78 -4.40
N PRO A 284 16.65 -18.89 -3.64
CA PRO A 284 15.74 -19.13 -2.53
C PRO A 284 16.05 -18.14 -1.43
N ASN A 285 15.33 -17.02 -1.39
CA ASN A 285 15.35 -16.17 -0.20
C ASN A 285 14.54 -16.89 0.89
N ARG A 286 15.28 -17.63 1.74
CA ARG A 286 15.12 -17.92 3.18
C ARG A 286 13.77 -17.65 3.88
N LEU A 287 12.64 -17.95 3.25
CA LEU A 287 11.37 -18.20 3.91
C LEU A 287 10.86 -19.53 3.38
N GLN A 288 11.40 -20.57 4.00
CA GLN A 288 10.89 -21.94 3.96
C GLN A 288 9.47 -21.92 4.53
N ASP A 289 8.45 -21.92 3.66
CA ASP A 289 7.06 -22.22 4.05
C ASP A 289 6.35 -23.07 2.97
N VAL A 290 7.14 -23.67 2.07
CA VAL A 290 6.65 -24.59 1.05
C VAL A 290 7.25 -25.95 1.39
N PRO A 291 6.46 -26.93 1.90
CA PRO A 291 6.98 -28.25 2.24
C PRO A 291 7.37 -28.99 0.95
N GLY A 292 8.65 -28.95 0.62
CA GLY A 292 9.28 -29.82 -0.36
C GLY A 292 9.53 -29.22 -1.76
N PRO A 293 10.58 -29.69 -2.47
CA PRO A 293 10.91 -29.30 -3.85
C PRO A 293 9.73 -29.42 -4.83
N ALA A 294 8.90 -30.45 -4.70
CA ALA A 294 7.76 -30.71 -5.58
C ALA A 294 6.68 -29.61 -5.54
N LEU A 295 6.36 -29.09 -4.35
CA LEU A 295 5.33 -28.04 -4.21
C LEU A 295 5.88 -26.67 -4.68
N GLN A 296 7.19 -26.44 -4.52
CA GLN A 296 7.88 -25.30 -5.13
C GLN A 296 7.85 -25.41 -6.66
N MET A 297 8.04 -26.60 -7.23
CA MET A 297 7.92 -26.85 -8.67
C MET A 297 6.51 -26.62 -9.19
N GLN A 298 5.49 -27.09 -8.48
CA GLN A 298 4.10 -26.92 -8.87
C GLN A 298 3.70 -25.43 -8.94
N ARG A 299 4.10 -24.62 -7.95
CA ARG A 299 3.85 -23.17 -7.96
C ARG A 299 4.56 -22.46 -9.11
N GLU A 300 5.77 -22.89 -9.42
CA GLU A 300 6.56 -22.32 -10.50
C GLU A 300 5.97 -22.71 -11.86
N LEU A 301 5.55 -23.97 -12.03
CA LEU A 301 4.81 -24.46 -13.19
C LEU A 301 3.54 -23.67 -13.48
N LEU A 302 2.72 -23.41 -12.46
CA LEU A 302 1.52 -22.57 -12.60
C LEU A 302 1.86 -21.20 -13.16
N TRP A 303 3.01 -20.67 -12.79
CA TRP A 303 3.45 -19.36 -13.22
C TRP A 303 4.07 -19.34 -14.62
N PHE A 304 4.76 -20.42 -15.01
CA PHE A 304 5.21 -20.61 -16.40
C PHE A 304 4.05 -20.76 -17.38
N LYS A 305 2.97 -21.45 -16.97
CA LYS A 305 1.74 -21.53 -17.77
C LYS A 305 1.14 -20.14 -18.05
N VAL A 306 1.25 -19.21 -17.11
CA VAL A 306 0.81 -17.82 -17.30
C VAL A 306 1.80 -17.00 -18.14
N PHE A 307 3.10 -17.29 -18.07
CA PHE A 307 4.15 -16.55 -18.78
C PHE A 307 4.28 -16.96 -20.26
N LEU A 308 3.95 -18.20 -20.62
CA LEU A 308 4.07 -18.75 -21.97
C LEU A 308 2.78 -19.45 -22.40
N PRO A 309 1.81 -18.75 -23.01
CA PRO A 309 0.57 -19.38 -23.51
C PRO A 309 0.77 -20.27 -24.75
N GLY A 310 1.99 -20.74 -25.04
CA GLY A 310 2.31 -21.64 -26.16
C GLY A 310 3.15 -22.84 -25.71
N HIS A 311 2.68 -24.06 -26.01
CA HIS A 311 3.23 -25.32 -25.52
C HIS A 311 4.74 -25.54 -25.82
N GLY A 312 5.27 -25.03 -26.94
CA GLY A 312 6.66 -25.29 -27.37
C GLY A 312 7.74 -24.54 -26.59
N LEU A 313 7.50 -23.28 -26.20
CA LEU A 313 8.46 -22.50 -25.41
C LEU A 313 8.50 -22.93 -23.94
N CYS A 314 7.39 -23.49 -23.44
CA CYS A 314 7.29 -24.00 -22.08
C CYS A 314 8.29 -25.13 -21.82
N ILE A 315 8.49 -26.04 -22.78
CA ILE A 315 9.39 -27.20 -22.64
C ILE A 315 10.85 -26.75 -22.53
N ILE A 316 11.32 -25.86 -23.40
CA ILE A 316 12.70 -25.35 -23.39
C ILE A 316 12.99 -24.60 -22.09
N PHE A 317 12.03 -23.80 -21.61
CA PHE A 317 12.16 -23.08 -20.34
C PHE A 317 12.09 -23.99 -19.11
N LEU A 318 11.27 -25.05 -19.15
CA LEU A 318 11.22 -26.07 -18.12
C LEU A 318 12.55 -26.83 -18.05
N SER A 319 13.10 -27.26 -19.18
CA SER A 319 14.43 -27.88 -19.25
C SER A 319 15.51 -26.99 -18.65
N PHE A 320 15.51 -25.69 -18.98
CA PHE A 320 16.47 -24.73 -18.42
C PHE A 320 16.27 -24.50 -16.92
N MET A 321 15.02 -24.50 -16.45
CA MET A 321 14.69 -24.43 -15.02
C MET A 321 15.19 -25.66 -14.28
N PHE A 322 15.01 -26.87 -14.81
CA PHE A 322 15.47 -28.10 -14.16
C PHE A 322 16.99 -28.16 -14.03
N ILE A 323 17.71 -27.76 -15.08
CA ILE A 323 19.19 -27.73 -15.10
C ILE A 323 19.72 -26.75 -14.04
N HIS A 324 19.13 -25.56 -13.91
CA HIS A 324 19.67 -24.52 -13.03
C HIS A 324 19.04 -24.45 -11.62
N LYS A 325 17.86 -25.04 -11.39
CA LYS A 325 17.08 -24.87 -10.14
C LYS A 325 17.06 -26.09 -9.23
N PHE A 326 17.02 -27.30 -9.80
CA PHE A 326 16.82 -28.52 -9.04
C PHE A 326 18.01 -29.48 -9.07
N ASN A 327 19.11 -29.11 -9.73
CA ASN A 327 20.32 -29.91 -9.84
C ASN A 327 19.99 -31.38 -10.22
N LEU A 328 19.88 -31.65 -11.51
CA LEU A 328 19.46 -32.95 -12.06
C LEU A 328 20.30 -34.17 -11.60
N ASN A 329 21.37 -33.96 -10.84
CA ASN A 329 22.15 -34.99 -10.18
C ASN A 329 21.43 -35.62 -8.97
N GLU A 330 20.34 -35.04 -8.47
CA GLU A 330 19.48 -35.69 -7.47
C GLU A 330 18.40 -36.56 -8.15
N PRO A 331 18.37 -37.89 -7.90
CA PRO A 331 17.47 -38.82 -8.60
C PRO A 331 15.98 -38.54 -8.37
N THR A 332 15.61 -37.94 -7.24
CA THR A 332 14.26 -37.49 -6.91
C THR A 332 13.74 -36.39 -7.84
N ASN A 333 14.60 -35.47 -8.27
CA ASN A 333 14.23 -34.37 -9.17
C ASN A 333 14.09 -34.85 -10.62
N PHE A 334 14.83 -35.89 -11.01
CA PHE A 334 14.72 -36.53 -12.33
C PHE A 334 13.38 -37.27 -12.53
N ILE A 335 12.88 -37.92 -11.47
CA ILE A 335 11.57 -38.60 -11.47
C ILE A 335 10.42 -37.59 -11.58
N LEU A 336 10.55 -36.41 -10.95
CA LEU A 336 9.57 -35.34 -11.08
C LEU A 336 9.52 -34.78 -12.50
N LEU A 337 10.68 -34.60 -13.17
CA LEU A 337 10.75 -34.16 -14.57
C LEU A 337 9.95 -35.08 -15.51
N LYS A 338 10.16 -36.40 -15.37
CA LYS A 338 9.48 -37.42 -16.19
C LYS A 338 7.96 -37.53 -15.97
N ARG A 339 7.43 -36.98 -14.87
CA ARG A 339 5.99 -36.92 -14.59
C ARG A 339 5.33 -35.61 -15.02
N ILE A 340 6.12 -34.58 -15.29
CA ILE A 340 5.65 -33.22 -15.63
C ILE A 340 5.70 -32.99 -17.15
N LEU A 341 6.70 -33.55 -17.84
CA LEU A 341 6.73 -33.72 -19.30
C LEU A 341 5.81 -34.88 -19.71
#